data_AF-A0A838D1F4-F1
#
_entry.id   AF-A0A838D1F4-F1
#
_cell.length_a   1.000
_cell.length_b   1.000
_cell.length_c   1.000
_cell.angle_alpha   90.00
_cell.angle_beta   90.00
_cell.angle_gamma   90.00
#
_symmetry.space_group_name_H-M   'P 1'
#
loop_
_entity.id
_entity.type
_entity.pdbx_description
1 polymer ?
#
loop_
_entity_poly.entity_id
_entity_poly.type
_entity_poly.pdbx_seq_one_letter_code
_entity_poly.pdbx_strand_id
1 'polypeptide(L)'
;MVAAGEALLAPAVTRRVVKAFAAAPAPSGPVVGLLEELTAREREIVALVGGGPSNDEIAQRLVISPATARTHVSRAMLKLGARDRAQVVVFAYEAGLVSPGRHLRPEA
;
A
#
# COMPACT_ATOMS: atom_id res chain seq x y z
N MET A 1 -10.91 43.70 -7.88
CA MET A 1 -11.62 42.52 -7.38
C MET A 1 -11.72 41.53 -8.53
N VAL A 2 -10.72 40.64 -8.63
CA VAL A 2 -10.59 39.61 -9.67
C VAL A 2 -10.10 38.34 -8.96
N ALA A 3 -10.70 37.22 -9.37
CA ALA A 3 -10.60 35.88 -8.80
C ALA A 3 -9.22 35.22 -8.92
N ALA A 4 -8.93 34.29 -8.00
CA ALA A 4 -8.56 32.89 -8.25
C ALA A 4 -7.81 32.31 -7.04
N GLY A 5 -8.51 31.51 -6.25
CA GLY A 5 -7.93 30.64 -5.23
C GLY A 5 -7.26 29.43 -5.88
N GLU A 6 -6.14 29.64 -6.57
CA GLU A 6 -5.28 28.55 -7.01
C GLU A 6 -4.12 28.40 -6.03
N ALA A 7 -4.11 27.27 -5.33
CA ALA A 7 -3.01 26.83 -4.49
C ALA A 7 -1.74 26.68 -5.34
N LEU A 8 -0.97 27.76 -5.47
CA LEU A 8 0.41 27.73 -5.93
C LEU A 8 1.24 26.98 -4.89
N LEU A 9 1.23 25.66 -4.98
CA LEU A 9 2.33 24.84 -4.49
C LEU A 9 3.58 25.36 -5.18
N ALA A 10 4.31 26.24 -4.49
CA ALA A 10 5.58 26.75 -4.99
C ALA A 10 6.45 25.55 -5.41
N PRO A 11 7.13 25.56 -6.57
CA PRO A 11 7.92 24.44 -7.06
C PRO A 11 8.91 23.88 -6.02
N ALA A 12 9.36 24.72 -5.09
CA ALA A 12 10.19 24.35 -3.95
C ALA A 12 9.50 23.40 -2.96
N VAL A 13 8.20 23.58 -2.69
CA VAL A 13 7.40 22.71 -1.81
C VAL A 13 7.22 21.34 -2.44
N THR A 14 6.83 21.29 -3.72
CA THR A 14 6.69 20.03 -4.47
C THR A 14 8.02 19.26 -4.52
N ARG A 15 9.14 19.96 -4.79
CA ARG A 15 10.48 19.35 -4.80
C ARG A 15 10.89 18.83 -3.43
N ARG A 16 10.51 19.52 -2.35
CA ARG A 16 10.84 19.14 -0.97
C ARG A 16 10.03 17.93 -0.52
N VAL A 17 8.76 17.84 -0.90
CA VAL A 17 7.92 16.66 -0.65
C VAL A 17 8.45 15.45 -1.42
N VAL A 18 8.73 15.59 -2.72
CA VAL A 18 9.30 14.48 -3.53
C VAL A 18 10.66 14.05 -3.00
N LYS A 19 11.54 14.99 -2.62
CA LYS A 19 12.87 14.67 -2.07
C LYS A 19 12.78 14.01 -0.69
N ALA A 20 11.86 14.43 0.16
CA ALA A 20 11.62 13.80 1.46
C ALA A 20 11.09 12.36 1.30
N PHE A 21 10.22 12.13 0.32
CA PHE A 21 9.73 10.78 -0.02
C PHE A 21 10.82 9.89 -0.62
N ALA A 22 11.66 10.42 -1.52
CA ALA A 22 12.73 9.65 -2.16
C ALA A 22 13.93 9.35 -1.24
N ALA A 23 14.11 10.16 -0.18
CA ALA A 23 15.18 10.00 0.80
C ALA A 23 14.73 9.25 2.08
N ALA A 24 13.49 8.77 2.12
CA ALA A 24 12.98 8.06 3.29
C ALA A 24 13.77 6.74 3.48
N PRO A 25 14.37 6.52 4.66
CA PRO A 25 15.07 5.28 4.95
C PRO A 25 14.12 4.08 4.90
N ALA A 26 14.68 2.89 4.67
CA ALA A 26 13.92 1.64 4.73
C ALA A 26 13.19 1.57 6.08
N PRO A 27 11.89 1.29 6.07
CA PRO A 27 11.08 1.38 7.27
C PRO A 27 11.58 0.34 8.30
N SER A 28 11.98 0.86 9.45
CA SER A 28 12.57 0.10 10.55
C SER A 28 11.74 0.44 11.79
N GLY A 29 10.81 -0.43 12.17
CA GLY A 29 9.87 -0.16 13.26
C GLY A 29 8.97 -1.36 13.62
N PRO A 30 8.02 -1.19 14.57
CA PRO A 30 7.14 -2.26 15.08
C PRO A 30 6.39 -3.04 14.00
N VAL A 31 6.15 -2.41 12.85
CA VAL A 31 5.51 -2.97 11.66
C VAL A 31 6.27 -4.17 11.09
N VAL A 32 7.60 -4.15 11.13
CA VAL A 32 8.42 -5.25 10.62
C VAL A 32 8.23 -6.50 11.49
N GLY A 33 8.15 -6.34 12.81
CA GLY A 33 7.86 -7.45 13.74
C GLY A 33 6.47 -8.05 13.54
N LEU A 34 5.44 -7.21 13.32
CA LEU A 34 4.08 -7.69 13.02
C LEU A 34 4.01 -8.54 11.73
N LEU A 35 4.90 -8.30 10.78
CA LEU A 35 4.96 -9.04 9.52
C LEU A 35 5.71 -10.35 9.61
N GLU A 36 6.63 -10.49 10.57
CA GLU A 36 7.28 -11.77 10.88
C GLU A 36 6.28 -12.77 11.46
N GLU A 37 5.23 -12.30 12.12
CA GLU A 37 4.14 -13.14 12.63
C GLU A 37 3.15 -13.59 11.54
N LEU A 38 3.15 -12.94 10.37
CA LEU A 38 2.32 -13.35 9.25
C LEU A 38 2.85 -14.64 8.60
N THR A 39 1.94 -15.55 8.31
CA THR A 39 2.22 -16.69 7.44
C THR A 39 2.58 -16.21 6.02
N ALA A 40 3.23 -17.06 5.23
CA ALA A 40 3.59 -16.74 3.85
C ALA A 40 2.37 -16.25 3.03
N ARG A 41 1.22 -16.90 3.21
CA ARG A 41 -0.02 -16.54 2.50
C ARG A 41 -0.58 -15.20 2.95
N GLU A 42 -0.52 -14.88 4.24
CA GLU A 42 -0.97 -13.58 4.75
C GLU A 42 -0.06 -12.46 4.24
N ARG A 43 1.26 -12.67 4.24
CA ARG A 43 2.24 -11.72 3.71
C ARG A 43 2.03 -11.45 2.22
N GLU A 44 1.76 -12.48 1.43
CA GLU A 44 1.41 -12.37 0.01
C GLU A 44 0.13 -11.53 -0.19
N ILE A 45 -0.90 -11.76 0.62
CA ILE A 45 -2.14 -10.98 0.58
C ILE A 45 -1.89 -9.51 0.92
N VAL A 46 -1.08 -9.22 1.93
CA VAL A 46 -0.71 -7.84 2.29
C VAL A 46 0.06 -7.16 1.17
N ALA A 47 1.01 -7.85 0.54
CA ALA A 47 1.75 -7.32 -0.60
C ALA A 47 0.83 -7.03 -1.79
N LEU A 48 -0.11 -7.93 -2.10
CA LEU A 48 -1.09 -7.73 -3.15
C LEU A 48 -2.02 -6.56 -2.84
N VAL A 49 -2.54 -6.44 -1.61
CA VAL A 49 -3.38 -5.30 -1.21
C VAL A 49 -2.63 -3.98 -1.33
N GLY A 50 -1.36 -3.96 -0.91
CA GLY A 50 -0.48 -2.80 -1.00
C GLY A 50 -0.25 -2.31 -2.43
N GLY A 51 -0.35 -3.18 -3.42
CA GLY A 51 -0.27 -2.82 -4.84
C GLY A 51 -1.53 -2.15 -5.40
N GLY A 52 -2.61 -2.04 -4.63
CA GLY A 52 -3.88 -1.43 -5.06
C GLY A 52 -4.97 -2.28 -5.77
N PRO A 53 -4.78 -3.53 -6.24
CA PRO A 53 -5.83 -4.29 -6.94
C PRO A 53 -7.03 -4.63 -6.03
N SER A 54 -8.23 -4.62 -6.59
CA SER A 54 -9.48 -5.07 -5.97
C SER A 54 -9.43 -6.55 -5.55
N ASN A 55 -10.41 -6.98 -4.73
CA ASN A 55 -10.49 -8.38 -4.30
C ASN A 55 -10.76 -9.34 -5.48
N ASP A 56 -11.42 -8.87 -6.54
CA ASP A 56 -11.66 -9.66 -7.74
C ASP A 56 -10.37 -9.86 -8.53
N GLU A 57 -9.55 -8.80 -8.68
CA GLU A 57 -8.24 -8.89 -9.31
C GLU A 57 -7.26 -9.74 -8.48
N ILE A 58 -7.31 -9.62 -7.15
CA ILE A 58 -6.55 -10.50 -6.24
C ILE A 58 -6.99 -11.95 -6.43
N ALA A 59 -8.29 -12.22 -6.51
CA ALA A 59 -8.83 -13.55 -6.70
C ALA A 59 -8.36 -14.18 -8.03
N GLN A 60 -8.34 -13.40 -9.11
CA GLN A 60 -7.80 -13.82 -10.41
C GLN A 60 -6.31 -14.17 -10.32
N ARG A 61 -5.49 -13.30 -9.72
CA ARG A 61 -4.04 -13.52 -9.56
C ARG A 61 -3.72 -14.77 -8.76
N LEU A 62 -4.56 -15.07 -7.76
CA LEU A 62 -4.38 -16.18 -6.84
C LEU A 62 -5.13 -17.46 -7.24
N VAL A 63 -5.89 -17.43 -8.34
CA VAL A 63 -6.74 -18.53 -8.83
C VAL A 63 -7.67 -19.07 -7.73
N ILE A 64 -8.39 -18.15 -7.07
CA ILE A 64 -9.38 -18.46 -6.03
C ILE A 64 -10.69 -17.70 -6.29
N SER A 65 -11.73 -17.98 -5.50
CA SER A 65 -12.97 -17.21 -5.59
C SER A 65 -12.82 -15.80 -4.98
N PRO A 66 -13.57 -14.80 -5.46
CA PRO A 66 -13.65 -13.47 -4.82
C PRO A 66 -14.04 -13.50 -3.34
N ALA A 67 -14.89 -14.46 -2.95
CA ALA A 67 -15.26 -14.65 -1.55
C ALA A 67 -14.06 -15.11 -0.71
N THR A 68 -13.27 -16.06 -1.23
CA THR A 68 -12.04 -16.54 -0.58
C THR A 68 -11.00 -15.42 -0.47
N ALA A 69 -10.84 -14.60 -1.51
CA ALA A 69 -9.96 -13.43 -1.47
C ALA A 69 -10.38 -12.44 -0.37
N ARG A 70 -11.68 -12.11 -0.28
CA ARG A 70 -12.23 -11.29 0.81
C ARG A 70 -11.89 -11.87 2.19
N THR A 71 -12.09 -13.17 2.40
CA THR A 71 -11.76 -13.83 3.67
C THR A 71 -10.27 -13.70 4.01
N HIS A 72 -9.38 -13.90 3.05
CA HIS A 72 -7.95 -13.72 3.27
C HIS A 72 -7.58 -12.28 3.63
N VAL A 73 -8.12 -11.29 2.92
CA VAL A 73 -7.89 -9.86 3.20
C VAL A 73 -8.39 -9.50 4.59
N SER A 74 -9.60 -9.92 4.97
CA SER A 74 -10.14 -9.67 6.31
C SER A 74 -9.30 -10.30 7.42
N ARG A 75 -8.80 -11.53 7.24
CA ARG A 75 -7.92 -12.18 8.22
C ARG A 75 -6.58 -11.47 8.35
N ALA A 76 -5.97 -11.06 7.22
CA ALA A 76 -4.73 -10.29 7.23
C ALA A 76 -4.93 -8.94 7.94
N MET A 77 -6.05 -8.24 7.69
CA MET A 77 -6.39 -6.99 8.37
C MET A 77 -6.54 -7.18 9.88
N LEU A 78 -7.27 -8.22 10.32
CA LEU A 78 -7.44 -8.53 11.74
C LEU A 78 -6.09 -8.80 12.41
N LYS A 79 -5.21 -9.57 11.77
CA LYS A 79 -3.89 -9.90 12.31
C LYS A 79 -2.96 -8.69 12.38
N LEU A 80 -3.08 -7.77 11.43
CA LEU A 80 -2.35 -6.50 11.44
C LEU A 80 -2.97 -5.44 12.36
N GLY A 81 -4.17 -5.66 12.91
CA GLY A 81 -4.94 -4.62 13.60
C GLY A 81 -5.37 -3.48 12.67
N ALA A 82 -5.41 -3.71 11.35
CA ALA A 82 -5.80 -2.73 10.36
C ALA A 82 -7.32 -2.55 10.34
N ARG A 83 -7.78 -1.31 10.48
CA ARG A 83 -9.20 -0.92 10.50
C ARG A 83 -9.79 -0.83 9.10
N ASP A 84 -8.97 -0.51 8.13
CA ASP A 84 -9.36 -0.36 6.74
C ASP A 84 -8.25 -0.79 5.78
N ARG A 85 -8.60 -0.85 4.50
CA ARG A 85 -7.69 -1.25 3.43
C ARG A 85 -6.52 -0.27 3.27
N ALA A 86 -6.73 1.03 3.48
CA ALA A 86 -5.68 2.04 3.33
C ALA A 86 -4.57 1.82 4.37
N GLN A 87 -4.93 1.42 5.58
CA GLN A 87 -3.94 1.03 6.59
C GLN A 87 -3.10 -0.17 6.16
N VAL A 88 -3.69 -1.18 5.49
CA VAL A 88 -2.92 -2.31 4.94
C VAL A 88 -1.92 -1.85 3.86
N VAL A 89 -2.31 -0.88 3.04
CA VAL A 89 -1.41 -0.28 2.05
C VAL A 89 -0.23 0.41 2.73
N VAL A 90 -0.49 1.17 3.79
CA VAL A 90 0.56 1.80 4.61
C VAL A 90 1.48 0.74 5.21
N PHE A 91 0.94 -0.32 5.82
CA PHE A 91 1.75 -1.43 6.35
C PHE A 91 2.61 -2.08 5.27
N ALA A 92 2.07 -2.34 4.08
CA ALA A 92 2.83 -2.95 2.98
C ALA A 92 3.97 -2.05 2.48
N TYR A 93 3.77 -0.73 2.50
CA TYR A 93 4.81 0.26 2.19
C TYR A 93 5.88 0.32 3.30
N GLU A 94 5.45 0.45 4.56
CA GLU A 94 6.30 0.44 5.76
C GLU A 94 6.96 -0.92 6.03
N ALA A 95 6.64 -1.93 5.24
CA ALA A 95 7.33 -3.21 5.24
C ALA A 95 8.40 -3.35 4.16
N GLY A 96 8.41 -2.43 3.20
CA GLY A 96 9.11 -2.62 1.93
C GLY A 96 8.53 -3.73 1.05
N LEU A 97 7.33 -4.27 1.34
CA LEU A 97 6.65 -5.24 0.46
C LEU A 97 6.23 -4.61 -0.87
N VAL A 98 6.04 -3.29 -0.86
CA VAL A 98 5.59 -2.49 -2.00
C VAL A 98 6.46 -1.23 -2.07
N SER A 99 6.94 -0.88 -3.27
CA SER A 99 7.71 0.36 -3.51
C SER A 99 6.96 1.28 -4.47
N PRO A 100 6.91 2.59 -4.20
CA PRO A 100 6.20 3.56 -5.03
C PRO A 100 6.80 3.57 -6.44
N GLY A 101 5.94 3.56 -7.46
CA GLY A 101 6.34 3.53 -8.88
C GLY A 101 6.44 2.13 -9.51
N ARG A 102 6.42 1.04 -8.73
CA ARG A 102 6.44 -0.33 -9.28
C ARG A 102 5.07 -0.80 -9.84
N HIS A 103 4.02 -0.01 -9.67
CA HIS A 103 2.63 -0.33 -10.07
C HIS A 103 2.11 0.58 -11.20
N LEU A 104 2.88 1.61 -11.59
CA LEU A 104 2.50 2.62 -12.59
C LEU A 104 3.04 2.31 -13.99
N ARG A 105 3.18 1.03 -14.37
CA ARG A 105 3.29 0.67 -15.78
C ARG A 105 1.91 0.25 -16.28
N PRO A 106 1.16 1.13 -16.97
CA PRO A 106 0.14 0.64 -17.89
C PRO A 106 0.90 -0.15 -18.95
N GLU A 107 0.60 -1.44 -19.06
CA GLU A 107 0.99 -2.21 -20.24
C GLU A 107 0.27 -1.55 -21.43
N ALA A 108 1.08 -1.05 -22.37
CA ALA A 108 0.66 -0.55 -23.67
C ALA A 108 0.97 -1.63 -24.72
#